data_AF-A3D6H1-F1
#
_entry.id   AF-A3D6H1-F1
#
_cell.length_a   1.000
_cell.length_b   1.000
_cell.length_c   1.000
_cell.angle_alpha   90.00
_cell.angle_beta   90.00
_cell.angle_gamma   90.00
#
_symmetry.space_group_name_H-M   'P 1'
#
loop_
_entity.id
_entity.type
_entity.pdbx_description
1 polymer ?
#
loop_
_entity_poly.entity_id
_entity_poly.type
_entity_poly.pdbx_seq_one_letter_code
_entity_poly.pdbx_strand_id
1 'polypeptide(L)'
;MQINNKIIISCSIIASLVSQTTYAQINTGTTSNKLTAFIHAELIIAPGKRLSDATLLVGNNRIKAIIEHGDIPAGAFKIDLSGYTIYPGFIDPFTDYGIEFEYPKLGLTRPVYGIKRIGGNADNGAIHSEKEWFNYVYPNKERAKEWINNGFTSVQSSKLDGIFRGTGVSLSLADKTANEVIYRARSQPFMAFDKGSSEQDYPSSLMGSIALIRPRIQIISATLGQNGEEGVSC
;
A
#
# COMPACT_ATOMS: atom_id res chain seq x y z
N MET A 1 5.37 -11.83 81.93
CA MET A 1 4.72 -10.51 81.76
C MET A 1 4.43 -10.35 80.28
N GLN A 2 3.14 -10.32 79.90
CA GLN A 2 2.68 -10.16 78.51
C GLN A 2 3.01 -8.75 77.95
N ILE A 3 2.75 -8.55 76.64
CA ILE A 3 2.75 -7.30 75.82
C ILE A 3 3.94 -7.31 74.82
N ASN A 4 3.81 -7.24 73.48
CA ASN A 4 2.66 -7.06 72.58
C ASN A 4 3.02 -7.57 71.16
N ASN A 5 2.07 -8.25 70.54
CA ASN A 5 2.22 -9.06 69.33
C ASN A 5 1.59 -8.33 68.11
N LYS A 6 2.11 -7.16 67.72
CA LYS A 6 1.44 -6.29 66.71
C LYS A 6 2.32 -5.69 65.60
N ILE A 7 3.52 -6.22 65.33
CA ILE A 7 4.37 -5.76 64.20
C ILE A 7 4.82 -6.95 63.34
N ILE A 8 3.89 -7.85 63.01
CA ILE A 8 4.16 -8.98 62.09
C ILE A 8 3.19 -8.98 60.88
N ILE A 9 2.23 -8.05 60.81
CA ILE A 9 1.14 -8.07 59.82
C ILE A 9 1.20 -6.86 58.85
N SER A 10 2.39 -6.51 58.33
CA SER A 10 2.44 -5.56 57.21
C SER A 10 3.44 -5.91 56.09
N CYS A 11 4.08 -7.08 56.15
CA CYS A 11 5.06 -7.51 55.13
C CYS A 11 4.67 -8.85 54.49
N SER A 12 3.39 -9.03 54.17
CA SER A 12 2.90 -10.21 53.45
C SER A 12 1.90 -9.88 52.32
N ILE A 13 1.89 -8.63 51.85
CA ILE A 13 1.00 -8.17 50.76
C ILE A 13 1.80 -7.78 49.48
N ILE A 14 3.11 -8.08 49.42
CA ILE A 14 3.96 -7.71 48.26
C ILE A 14 4.30 -8.93 47.36
N ALA A 15 3.79 -10.12 47.65
CA ALA A 15 4.17 -11.36 46.93
C ALA A 15 3.18 -11.84 45.84
N SER A 16 2.24 -11.01 45.36
CA SER A 16 1.25 -11.43 44.35
C SER A 16 1.14 -10.50 43.14
N LEU A 17 2.27 -9.95 42.67
CA LEU A 17 2.39 -9.46 41.29
C LEU A 17 2.92 -10.60 40.41
N VAL A 18 2.07 -11.60 40.18
CA VAL A 18 2.23 -12.50 39.03
C VAL A 18 1.83 -11.67 37.81
N SER A 19 2.81 -11.03 37.18
CA SER A 19 2.63 -10.42 35.87
C SER A 19 2.23 -11.51 34.88
N GLN A 20 0.93 -11.65 34.63
CA GLN A 20 0.43 -12.36 33.46
C GLN A 20 0.77 -11.47 32.26
N THR A 21 1.92 -11.70 31.64
CA THR A 21 2.13 -11.26 30.26
C THR A 21 1.20 -12.11 29.39
N THR A 22 -0.07 -11.70 29.30
CA THR A 22 -0.95 -12.13 28.23
C THR A 22 -0.37 -11.54 26.96
N TYR A 23 0.53 -12.28 26.31
CA TYR A 23 0.74 -12.09 24.90
C TYR A 23 -0.64 -12.30 24.27
N ALA A 24 -1.20 -11.24 23.69
CA ALA A 24 -2.31 -11.40 22.78
C ALA A 24 -1.82 -12.37 21.70
N GLN A 25 -2.27 -13.62 21.79
CA GLN A 25 -2.20 -14.52 20.66
C GLN A 25 -3.01 -13.81 19.59
N ILE A 26 -2.32 -13.22 18.61
CA ILE A 26 -2.95 -12.88 17.34
C ILE A 26 -3.52 -14.23 16.91
N ASN A 27 -4.84 -14.35 16.94
CA ASN A 27 -5.52 -15.47 16.31
C ASN A 27 -5.10 -15.41 14.84
N THR A 28 -4.01 -16.08 14.48
CA THR A 28 -3.75 -16.49 13.12
C THR A 28 -4.82 -17.53 12.87
N GLY A 29 -6.02 -17.04 12.53
CA GLY A 29 -7.20 -17.86 12.32
C GLY A 29 -6.76 -19.00 11.44
N THR A 30 -6.91 -20.22 11.93
CA THR A 30 -6.59 -21.44 11.21
C THR A 30 -7.36 -21.34 9.91
N THR A 31 -6.68 -20.95 8.82
CA THR A 31 -7.27 -20.94 7.49
C THR A 31 -7.54 -22.40 7.21
N SER A 32 -8.77 -22.83 7.48
CA SER A 32 -9.32 -24.06 6.95
C SER A 32 -8.93 -24.05 5.47
N ASN A 33 -8.04 -24.96 5.11
CA ASN A 33 -7.41 -25.06 3.80
C ASN A 33 -8.46 -25.66 2.84
N LYS A 34 -9.60 -24.97 2.75
CA LYS A 34 -10.79 -25.38 2.04
C LYS A 34 -10.56 -24.98 0.60
N LEU A 35 -10.26 -26.00 -0.20
CA LEU A 35 -10.16 -25.88 -1.64
C LEU A 35 -11.56 -25.54 -2.18
N THR A 36 -11.68 -24.46 -2.93
CA THR A 36 -12.93 -24.03 -3.56
C THR A 36 -12.78 -24.13 -5.07
N ALA A 37 -13.73 -24.79 -5.72
CA ALA A 37 -13.80 -24.92 -7.17
C ALA A 37 -14.99 -24.12 -7.69
N PHE A 38 -14.72 -23.07 -8.46
CA PHE A 38 -15.74 -22.33 -9.20
C PHE A 38 -15.93 -23.00 -10.55
N ILE A 39 -17.08 -23.62 -10.78
CA ILE A 39 -17.35 -24.46 -11.95
C ILE A 39 -18.24 -23.72 -12.96
N HIS A 40 -18.18 -24.14 -14.23
CA HIS A 40 -19.03 -23.65 -15.32
C HIS A 40 -18.96 -22.14 -15.60
N ALA A 41 -17.86 -21.50 -15.24
CA ALA A 41 -17.67 -20.06 -15.46
C ALA A 41 -17.01 -19.78 -16.82
N GLU A 42 -17.32 -18.61 -17.40
CA GLU A 42 -16.49 -18.03 -18.45
C GLU A 42 -15.28 -17.35 -17.81
N LEU A 43 -14.06 -17.80 -18.11
CA LEU A 43 -12.83 -17.23 -17.55
C LEU A 43 -12.10 -16.37 -18.58
N ILE A 44 -11.81 -15.13 -18.21
CA ILE A 44 -10.93 -14.25 -18.97
C ILE A 44 -9.56 -14.24 -18.29
N ILE A 45 -8.55 -14.83 -18.93
CA ILE A 45 -7.21 -14.96 -18.32
C ILE A 45 -6.20 -13.95 -18.85
N ALA A 46 -6.36 -13.55 -20.10
CA ALA A 46 -5.50 -12.55 -20.74
C ALA A 46 -6.29 -11.84 -21.84
N PRO A 47 -5.83 -10.67 -22.32
CA PRO A 47 -6.41 -10.04 -23.49
C PRO A 47 -6.49 -11.02 -24.66
N GLY A 48 -7.70 -11.25 -25.17
CA GLY A 48 -7.95 -12.17 -26.28
C GLY A 48 -7.97 -13.66 -25.92
N LYS A 49 -7.67 -14.06 -24.68
CA LYS A 49 -7.73 -15.46 -24.25
C LYS A 49 -8.87 -15.68 -23.26
N ARG A 50 -9.90 -16.37 -23.74
CA ARG A 50 -11.11 -16.71 -22.98
C ARG A 50 -11.32 -18.22 -22.97
N LEU A 51 -11.77 -18.73 -21.82
CA LEU A 51 -12.11 -20.12 -21.63
C LEU A 51 -13.59 -20.22 -21.28
N SER A 52 -14.36 -20.94 -22.10
CA SER A 52 -15.76 -21.23 -21.84
C SER A 52 -15.89 -22.50 -21.01
N ASP A 53 -16.82 -22.51 -20.06
CA ASP A 53 -17.13 -23.68 -19.23
C ASP A 53 -15.93 -24.23 -18.43
N ALA A 54 -15.08 -23.32 -17.92
CA ALA A 54 -13.87 -23.69 -17.20
C ALA A 54 -14.09 -23.66 -15.68
N THR A 55 -13.26 -24.44 -14.97
CA THR A 55 -13.24 -24.50 -13.51
C THR A 55 -12.02 -23.77 -12.95
N LEU A 56 -12.25 -22.79 -12.06
CA LEU A 56 -11.20 -22.10 -11.31
C LEU A 56 -11.03 -22.73 -9.92
N LEU A 57 -9.83 -23.25 -9.64
CA LEU A 57 -9.50 -23.83 -8.35
C LEU A 57 -8.76 -22.81 -7.48
N VAL A 58 -9.33 -22.46 -6.33
CA VAL A 58 -8.76 -21.51 -5.36
C VAL A 58 -8.53 -22.19 -4.02
N GLY A 59 -7.33 -21.99 -3.45
CA GLY A 59 -6.97 -22.50 -2.13
C GLY A 59 -5.90 -21.64 -1.48
N ASN A 60 -6.03 -21.40 -0.17
CA ASN A 60 -5.13 -20.53 0.60
C ASN A 60 -4.97 -19.13 -0.01
N ASN A 61 -6.09 -18.51 -0.41
CA ASN A 61 -6.12 -17.17 -1.02
C ASN A 61 -5.28 -17.04 -2.32
N ARG A 62 -5.03 -18.16 -3.01
CA ARG A 62 -4.30 -18.18 -4.28
C ARG A 62 -5.01 -19.09 -5.28
N ILE A 63 -4.89 -18.74 -6.56
CA ILE A 63 -5.31 -19.60 -7.65
C ILE A 63 -4.34 -20.78 -7.71
N LYS A 64 -4.87 -22.01 -7.65
CA LYS A 64 -4.09 -23.25 -7.70
C LYS A 64 -3.99 -23.79 -9.11
N ALA A 65 -5.11 -23.80 -9.83
CA ALA A 65 -5.19 -24.31 -11.18
C ALA A 65 -6.42 -23.75 -11.89
N ILE A 66 -6.38 -23.80 -13.21
CA ILE A 66 -7.52 -23.60 -14.09
C ILE A 66 -7.70 -24.93 -14.84
N ILE A 67 -8.90 -25.51 -14.78
CA ILE A 67 -9.23 -26.79 -15.39
C ILE A 67 -10.26 -26.50 -16.49
N GLU A 68 -9.89 -26.67 -17.75
CA GLU A 68 -10.81 -26.49 -18.89
C GLU A 68 -11.75 -27.69 -19.01
N HIS A 69 -11.19 -28.90 -18.99
CA HIS A 69 -11.94 -30.16 -19.01
C HIS A 69 -11.28 -31.16 -18.05
N GLY A 70 -12.05 -31.78 -17.16
CA GLY A 70 -11.53 -32.81 -16.26
C GLY A 70 -12.21 -32.87 -14.90
N ASP A 71 -11.76 -33.82 -14.08
CA ASP A 71 -12.32 -34.06 -12.76
C ASP A 71 -11.87 -33.02 -11.73
N ILE A 72 -12.83 -32.55 -10.94
CA ILE A 72 -12.58 -31.62 -9.83
C ILE A 72 -12.03 -32.43 -8.64
N PRO A 73 -10.96 -31.96 -7.98
CA PRO A 73 -10.37 -32.66 -6.83
C PRO A 73 -11.40 -33.03 -5.76
N ALA A 74 -11.34 -34.28 -5.29
CA ALA A 74 -12.22 -34.78 -4.24
C ALA A 74 -12.04 -33.95 -2.95
N GLY A 75 -13.13 -33.43 -2.41
CA GLY A 75 -13.13 -32.57 -1.22
C GLY A 75 -13.08 -31.05 -1.50
N ALA A 76 -13.04 -30.63 -2.78
CA ALA A 76 -13.24 -29.22 -3.12
C ALA A 76 -14.70 -28.80 -2.90
N PHE A 77 -14.91 -27.61 -2.33
CA PHE A 77 -16.21 -26.97 -2.24
C PHE A 77 -16.58 -26.39 -3.60
N LYS A 78 -17.63 -26.94 -4.22
CA LYS A 78 -18.06 -26.56 -5.56
C LYS A 78 -19.05 -25.39 -5.50
N ILE A 79 -18.81 -24.37 -6.31
CA ILE A 79 -19.70 -23.22 -6.51
C ILE A 79 -19.98 -23.13 -8.00
N ASP A 80 -21.25 -23.29 -8.37
CA ASP A 80 -21.70 -23.16 -9.76
C ASP A 80 -21.80 -21.67 -10.15
N LEU A 81 -21.09 -21.30 -11.21
CA LEU A 81 -21.07 -19.96 -11.79
C LEU A 81 -21.55 -19.97 -13.24
N SER A 82 -22.43 -20.91 -13.59
CA SER A 82 -23.09 -20.95 -14.89
C SER A 82 -23.72 -19.60 -15.26
N GLY A 83 -23.31 -19.04 -16.40
CA GLY A 83 -23.78 -17.74 -16.89
C GLY A 83 -23.04 -16.53 -16.30
N TYR A 84 -22.05 -16.74 -15.44
CA TYR A 84 -21.17 -15.68 -14.92
C TYR A 84 -19.80 -15.70 -15.60
N THR A 85 -19.21 -14.52 -15.71
CA THR A 85 -17.85 -14.33 -16.24
C THR A 85 -16.92 -13.92 -15.11
N ILE A 86 -15.81 -14.65 -14.94
CA ILE A 86 -14.74 -14.32 -13.99
C ILE A 86 -13.70 -13.46 -14.70
N TYR A 87 -13.44 -12.28 -14.15
CA TYR A 87 -12.41 -11.36 -14.60
C TYR A 87 -11.27 -11.27 -13.57
N PRO A 88 -10.01 -11.08 -13.99
CA PRO A 88 -8.94 -10.72 -13.07
C PRO A 88 -9.25 -9.36 -12.44
N GLY A 89 -8.86 -9.18 -11.18
CA GLY A 89 -9.01 -7.89 -10.53
C GLY A 89 -8.25 -6.78 -11.27
N PHE A 90 -8.88 -5.62 -11.46
CA PHE A 90 -8.21 -4.49 -12.09
C PHE A 90 -7.18 -3.86 -11.16
N ILE A 91 -6.15 -3.27 -11.79
CA ILE A 91 -5.04 -2.60 -11.11
C ILE A 91 -5.00 -1.15 -11.62
N ASP A 92 -5.06 -0.19 -10.71
CA ASP A 92 -4.88 1.23 -11.05
C ASP A 92 -3.49 1.73 -10.62
N PRO A 93 -2.63 2.18 -11.55
CA PRO A 93 -1.31 2.69 -11.22
C PRO A 93 -1.28 4.15 -10.71
N PHE A 94 -2.39 4.89 -10.72
CA PHE A 94 -2.37 6.32 -10.41
C PHE A 94 -3.56 6.77 -9.57
N THR A 95 -3.38 6.81 -8.24
CA THR A 95 -4.44 7.20 -7.30
C THR A 95 -3.86 7.83 -6.01
N ASP A 96 -4.73 8.40 -5.19
CA ASP A 96 -4.44 8.94 -3.85
C ASP A 96 -5.05 8.11 -2.70
N TYR A 97 -5.57 6.92 -3.02
CA TYR A 97 -6.28 6.08 -2.06
C TYR A 97 -5.44 5.75 -0.82
N GLY A 98 -6.03 5.94 0.37
CA GLY A 98 -5.45 5.53 1.64
C GLY A 98 -4.25 6.35 2.09
N ILE A 99 -3.97 7.51 1.47
CA ILE A 99 -2.91 8.41 1.94
C ILE A 99 -3.53 9.55 2.74
N GLU A 100 -3.28 9.54 4.04
CA GLU A 100 -3.72 10.58 4.96
C GLU A 100 -2.53 11.47 5.30
N PHE A 101 -2.34 12.51 4.50
CA PHE A 101 -1.31 13.52 4.73
C PHE A 101 -1.76 14.88 4.20
N GLU A 102 -1.54 15.92 4.99
CA GLU A 102 -1.74 17.32 4.60
C GLU A 102 -0.45 18.10 4.80
N TYR A 103 -0.11 18.94 3.82
CA TYR A 103 1.06 19.81 3.94
C TYR A 103 0.77 20.94 4.94
N PRO A 104 1.73 21.29 5.81
CA PRO A 104 1.57 22.44 6.69
C PRO A 104 1.48 23.70 5.85
N LYS A 105 0.45 24.51 6.11
CA LYS A 105 0.31 25.85 5.52
C LYS A 105 1.21 26.80 6.30
N LEU A 106 2.16 27.42 5.60
CA LEU A 106 3.13 28.34 6.18
C LEU A 106 2.56 29.77 6.29
N GLY A 107 1.48 30.07 5.55
CA GLY A 107 0.76 31.34 5.67
C GLY A 107 1.61 32.54 5.22
N LEU A 108 2.49 32.33 4.24
CA LEU A 108 3.43 33.35 3.81
C LEU A 108 2.77 34.38 2.88
N THR A 109 3.15 35.65 3.03
CA THR A 109 2.69 36.73 2.13
C THR A 109 3.53 36.72 0.86
N ARG A 110 2.86 36.74 -0.30
CA ARG A 110 3.51 36.72 -1.61
C ARG A 110 4.21 38.06 -1.92
N PRO A 111 5.35 38.06 -2.65
CA PRO A 111 5.96 36.91 -3.30
C PRO A 111 6.87 36.07 -2.38
N VAL A 112 6.80 34.74 -2.52
CA VAL A 112 7.61 33.79 -1.75
C VAL A 112 8.63 33.14 -2.68
N TYR A 113 9.89 33.56 -2.55
CA TYR A 113 11.00 33.04 -3.36
C TYR A 113 11.69 31.84 -2.72
N GLY A 114 11.57 31.65 -1.41
CA GLY A 114 12.20 30.56 -0.69
C GLY A 114 11.47 30.22 0.60
N ILE A 115 11.52 28.95 0.96
CA ILE A 115 10.99 28.42 2.21
C ILE A 115 12.15 27.89 3.06
N LYS A 116 12.06 28.07 4.39
CA LYS A 116 13.02 27.47 5.32
C LYS A 116 12.89 25.95 5.26
N ARG A 117 14.01 25.24 5.15
CA ARG A 117 14.06 23.79 4.92
C ARG A 117 14.79 23.07 6.03
N ILE A 118 14.46 21.79 6.18
CA ILE A 118 15.09 20.87 7.11
C ILE A 118 15.66 19.72 6.26
N GLY A 119 16.97 19.46 6.34
CA GLY A 119 17.63 18.36 5.62
C GLY A 119 17.97 18.66 4.15
N GLY A 120 18.41 17.62 3.43
CA GLY A 120 18.84 17.66 2.03
C GLY A 120 17.71 17.66 1.00
N ASN A 121 16.63 18.38 1.27
CA ASN A 121 15.44 18.39 0.42
C ASN A 121 15.62 19.36 -0.76
N ALA A 122 14.91 19.09 -1.86
CA ALA A 122 15.06 19.81 -3.13
C ALA A 122 14.58 21.26 -3.09
N ASP A 123 15.39 22.25 -3.48
CA ASP A 123 15.24 23.72 -3.27
C ASP A 123 13.87 24.37 -3.57
N ASN A 124 13.01 23.71 -4.35
CA ASN A 124 11.65 24.15 -4.60
C ASN A 124 10.63 23.41 -3.71
N GLY A 125 9.74 24.16 -3.04
CA GLY A 125 8.69 23.62 -2.19
C GLY A 125 7.60 22.83 -2.93
N ALA A 126 7.62 22.80 -4.27
CA ALA A 126 6.77 21.95 -5.10
C ALA A 126 7.37 20.56 -5.36
N ILE A 127 8.56 20.28 -4.83
CA ILE A 127 9.29 19.03 -5.02
C ILE A 127 9.35 18.30 -3.69
N HIS A 128 8.63 17.18 -3.61
CA HIS A 128 8.50 16.31 -2.44
C HIS A 128 9.16 14.95 -2.67
N SER A 129 10.33 14.94 -3.33
CA SER A 129 11.05 13.70 -3.65
C SER A 129 11.47 12.90 -2.41
N GLU A 130 11.62 13.56 -1.27
CA GLU A 130 11.98 12.96 0.02
C GLU A 130 10.83 12.16 0.67
N LYS A 131 9.59 12.34 0.20
CA LYS A 131 8.43 11.72 0.83
C LYS A 131 8.33 10.24 0.44
N GLU A 132 8.19 9.40 1.46
CA GLU A 132 7.84 7.99 1.31
C GLU A 132 6.43 7.77 1.85
N TRP A 133 5.47 7.49 0.96
CA TRP A 133 4.06 7.46 1.33
C TRP A 133 3.65 6.25 2.14
N PHE A 134 4.44 5.17 2.18
CA PHE A 134 4.12 3.99 2.97
C PHE A 134 3.93 4.29 4.47
N ASN A 135 4.57 5.35 4.98
CA ASN A 135 4.43 5.78 6.38
C ASN A 135 3.08 6.44 6.68
N TYR A 136 2.34 6.86 5.65
CA TYR A 136 1.10 7.62 5.75
C TYR A 136 -0.11 6.84 5.21
N VAL A 137 0.01 5.52 5.15
CA VAL A 137 -1.05 4.63 4.64
C VAL A 137 -2.05 4.34 5.75
N TYR A 138 -3.30 4.71 5.51
CA TYR A 138 -4.44 4.34 6.34
C TYR A 138 -5.53 3.68 5.47
N PRO A 139 -5.81 2.38 5.65
CA PRO A 139 -6.83 1.69 4.86
C PRO A 139 -8.24 2.11 5.30
N ASN A 140 -8.94 2.82 4.41
CA ASN A 140 -10.34 3.21 4.61
C ASN A 140 -11.28 2.21 3.91
N LYS A 141 -12.14 1.55 4.69
CA LYS A 141 -13.07 0.50 4.21
C LYS A 141 -14.16 1.03 3.28
N GLU A 142 -14.67 2.23 3.53
CA GLU A 142 -15.76 2.83 2.76
C GLU A 142 -15.27 3.17 1.35
N ARG A 143 -14.14 3.88 1.26
CA ARG A 143 -13.49 4.18 -0.01
C ARG A 143 -13.04 2.91 -0.73
N ALA A 144 -12.53 1.91 -0.01
CA ALA A 144 -12.15 0.63 -0.63
C ALA A 144 -13.34 -0.04 -1.33
N LYS A 145 -14.53 0.02 -0.73
CA LYS A 145 -15.74 -0.59 -1.28
C LYS A 145 -16.15 0.04 -2.62
N GLU A 146 -15.99 1.36 -2.78
CA GLU A 146 -16.24 2.05 -4.05
C GLU A 146 -15.32 1.52 -5.15
N TRP A 147 -14.03 1.34 -4.87
CA TRP A 147 -13.07 0.77 -5.81
C TRP A 147 -13.38 -0.70 -6.14
N ILE A 148 -13.72 -1.51 -5.14
CA ILE A 148 -14.06 -2.93 -5.31
C ILE A 148 -15.32 -3.09 -6.17
N ASN A 149 -16.33 -2.24 -5.96
CA ASN A 149 -17.57 -2.27 -6.76
C ASN A 149 -17.31 -1.98 -8.24
N ASN A 150 -16.27 -1.18 -8.53
CA ASN A 150 -15.79 -0.92 -9.89
C ASN A 150 -14.86 -2.01 -10.44
N GLY A 151 -14.58 -3.07 -9.66
CA GLY A 151 -13.76 -4.21 -10.06
C GLY A 151 -12.25 -4.04 -9.80
N PHE A 152 -11.82 -2.99 -9.10
CA PHE A 152 -10.42 -2.80 -8.73
C PHE A 152 -10.06 -3.61 -7.48
N THR A 153 -8.88 -4.24 -7.50
CA THR A 153 -8.38 -5.06 -6.39
C THR A 153 -7.07 -4.54 -5.82
N SER A 154 -6.28 -3.84 -6.64
CA SER A 154 -4.96 -3.34 -6.28
C SER A 154 -4.77 -1.94 -6.85
N VAL A 155 -4.11 -1.07 -6.10
CA VAL A 155 -3.89 0.31 -6.50
C VAL A 155 -2.48 0.76 -6.15
N GLN A 156 -1.92 1.67 -6.94
CA GLN A 156 -0.70 2.39 -6.59
C GLN A 156 -1.07 3.81 -6.17
N SER A 157 -0.75 4.14 -4.92
CA SER A 157 -1.16 5.37 -4.28
C SER A 157 0.02 6.30 -4.01
N SER A 158 -0.20 7.60 -4.20
CA SER A 158 0.69 8.70 -3.82
C SER A 158 -0.13 9.94 -3.51
N LYS A 159 0.40 10.85 -2.68
CA LYS A 159 -0.23 12.18 -2.56
C LYS A 159 -0.13 12.89 -3.91
N LEU A 160 -1.26 13.29 -4.48
CA LEU A 160 -1.32 13.90 -5.82
C LEU A 160 -1.06 15.41 -5.78
N ASP A 161 0.00 15.82 -5.10
CA ASP A 161 0.30 17.22 -4.85
C ASP A 161 1.80 17.52 -5.01
N GLY A 162 2.12 18.55 -5.80
CA GLY A 162 3.48 18.89 -6.22
C GLY A 162 3.91 18.26 -7.56
N ILE A 163 5.08 18.68 -8.01
CA ILE A 163 5.73 18.29 -9.27
C ILE A 163 6.37 16.92 -9.14
N PHE A 164 7.25 16.76 -8.15
CA PHE A 164 7.73 15.44 -7.73
C PHE A 164 7.01 15.08 -6.46
N ARG A 165 6.26 14.00 -6.50
CA ARG A 165 5.33 13.65 -5.43
C ARG A 165 5.89 12.60 -4.49
N GLY A 166 7.19 12.29 -4.55
CA GLY A 166 7.80 11.26 -3.71
C GLY A 166 7.55 9.84 -4.21
N THR A 167 7.89 8.86 -3.37
CA THR A 167 7.83 7.43 -3.68
C THR A 167 6.45 6.88 -3.36
N GLY A 168 5.72 6.43 -4.39
CA GLY A 168 4.39 5.84 -4.24
C GLY A 168 4.42 4.50 -3.50
N VAL A 169 3.25 4.02 -3.10
CA VAL A 169 3.06 2.72 -2.43
C VAL A 169 2.04 1.87 -3.20
N SER A 170 2.28 0.56 -3.32
CA SER A 170 1.30 -0.36 -3.91
C SER A 170 0.48 -1.03 -2.80
N LEU A 171 -0.84 -0.90 -2.89
CA LEU A 171 -1.81 -1.27 -1.88
C LEU A 171 -2.83 -2.27 -2.44
N SER A 172 -3.26 -3.17 -1.58
CA SER A 172 -4.45 -3.99 -1.75
C SER A 172 -5.70 -3.21 -1.33
N LEU A 173 -6.84 -3.46 -1.96
CA LEU A 173 -8.12 -2.92 -1.49
C LEU A 173 -8.83 -3.86 -0.50
N ALA A 174 -8.17 -4.96 -0.11
CA ALA A 174 -8.72 -5.91 0.85
C ALA A 174 -8.92 -5.29 2.24
N ASP A 175 -9.97 -5.72 2.95
CA ASP A 175 -10.23 -5.33 4.34
C ASP A 175 -9.25 -6.05 5.29
N LYS A 176 -8.04 -5.50 5.40
CA LYS A 176 -6.95 -6.01 6.24
C LYS A 176 -6.24 -4.87 6.98
N THR A 177 -5.33 -5.23 7.87
CA THR A 177 -4.49 -4.26 8.57
C THR A 177 -3.54 -3.54 7.61
N ALA A 178 -3.13 -2.31 7.94
CA ALA A 178 -2.28 -1.49 7.07
C ALA A 178 -1.01 -2.22 6.59
N ASN A 179 -0.39 -3.02 7.46
CA ASN A 179 0.82 -3.77 7.13
C ASN A 179 0.57 -4.91 6.13
N GLU A 180 -0.61 -5.53 6.18
CA GLU A 180 -0.98 -6.64 5.27
C GLU A 180 -1.53 -6.16 3.93
N VAL A 181 -1.96 -4.89 3.88
CA VAL A 181 -2.48 -4.24 2.68
C VAL A 181 -1.34 -3.83 1.73
N ILE A 182 -0.15 -3.53 2.23
CA ILE A 182 0.97 -3.06 1.40
C ILE A 182 1.60 -4.24 0.64
N TYR A 183 1.48 -4.24 -0.69
CA TYR A 183 2.19 -5.20 -1.55
C TYR A 183 3.66 -4.81 -1.73
N ARG A 184 3.91 -3.51 -1.90
CA ARG A 184 5.27 -2.96 -2.09
C ARG A 184 5.33 -1.57 -1.47
N ALA A 185 6.19 -1.42 -0.45
CA ALA A 185 6.35 -0.17 0.29
C ALA A 185 6.94 0.97 -0.56
N ARG A 186 7.96 0.67 -1.37
CA ARG A 186 8.59 1.62 -2.29
C ARG A 186 8.30 1.22 -3.73
N SER A 187 7.34 1.90 -4.35
CA SER A 187 6.99 1.72 -5.76
C SER A 187 7.52 2.88 -6.62
N GLN A 188 7.01 3.04 -7.84
CA GLN A 188 7.46 4.12 -8.71
C GLN A 188 7.11 5.50 -8.13
N PRO A 189 7.98 6.50 -8.30
CA PRO A 189 7.69 7.86 -7.88
C PRO A 189 6.66 8.51 -8.81
N PHE A 190 5.87 9.42 -8.25
CA PHE A 190 4.84 10.12 -9.00
C PHE A 190 5.34 11.49 -9.43
N MET A 191 4.93 11.92 -10.63
CA MET A 191 5.30 13.24 -11.16
C MET A 191 4.10 13.91 -11.83
N ALA A 192 4.07 15.23 -11.76
CA ALA A 192 3.13 16.08 -12.48
C ALA A 192 3.79 17.40 -12.89
N PHE A 193 3.15 18.13 -13.80
CA PHE A 193 3.61 19.45 -14.22
C PHE A 193 3.01 20.59 -13.39
N ASP A 194 2.14 20.27 -12.43
CA ASP A 194 1.52 21.22 -11.54
C ASP A 194 2.30 21.33 -10.22
N LYS A 195 2.48 22.56 -9.73
CA LYS A 195 3.10 22.82 -8.44
C LYS A 195 2.20 22.45 -7.25
N GLY A 196 0.90 22.29 -7.49
CA GLY A 196 -0.08 21.95 -6.47
C GLY A 196 -0.18 23.02 -5.39
N SER A 197 -0.19 22.61 -4.11
CA SER A 197 -0.41 23.47 -2.95
C SER A 197 0.80 24.28 -2.50
N SER A 198 1.93 24.21 -3.22
CA SER A 198 3.16 24.91 -2.84
C SER A 198 2.97 26.42 -2.75
N GLU A 199 3.36 27.00 -1.60
CA GLU A 199 3.29 28.45 -1.36
C GLU A 199 4.35 29.25 -2.12
N GLN A 200 5.38 28.58 -2.66
CA GLN A 200 6.41 29.22 -3.46
C GLN A 200 5.83 29.64 -4.82
N ASP A 201 6.20 30.83 -5.30
CA ASP A 201 5.66 31.34 -6.56
C ASP A 201 6.24 30.61 -7.77
N TYR A 202 7.51 30.20 -7.69
CA TYR A 202 8.16 29.40 -8.71
C TYR A 202 7.81 27.90 -8.54
N PRO A 203 7.35 27.18 -9.58
CA PRO A 203 7.05 27.66 -10.93
C PRO A 203 5.62 28.21 -11.06
N SER A 204 5.47 29.32 -11.80
CA SER A 204 4.17 29.93 -12.11
C SER A 204 3.61 29.52 -13.48
N SER A 205 4.35 28.74 -14.25
CA SER A 205 4.00 28.33 -15.62
C SER A 205 4.45 26.91 -15.93
N LEU A 206 3.82 26.29 -16.93
CA LEU A 206 4.19 24.96 -17.45
C LEU A 206 5.66 24.90 -17.87
N MET A 207 6.17 25.96 -18.51
CA MET A 207 7.58 26.07 -18.88
C MET A 207 8.49 26.05 -17.64
N GLY A 208 8.09 26.74 -16.57
CA GLY A 208 8.80 26.72 -15.30
C GLY A 208 8.85 25.33 -14.67
N SER A 209 7.73 24.59 -14.70
CA SER A 209 7.68 23.21 -14.22
C SER A 209 8.60 22.28 -15.03
N ILE A 210 8.63 22.42 -16.36
CA ILE A 210 9.52 21.64 -17.23
C ILE A 210 10.99 21.98 -16.95
N ALA A 211 11.32 23.26 -16.69
CA ALA A 211 12.67 23.69 -16.36
C ALA A 211 13.20 23.06 -15.06
N LEU A 212 12.32 22.74 -14.11
CA LEU A 212 12.66 22.00 -12.89
C LEU A 212 12.80 20.50 -13.13
N ILE A 213 11.91 19.92 -13.95
CA ILE A 213 11.85 18.47 -14.19
C ILE A 213 13.04 18.01 -15.03
N ARG A 214 13.31 18.67 -16.17
CA ARG A 214 14.31 18.25 -17.16
C ARG A 214 15.70 17.98 -16.57
N PRO A 215 16.37 18.93 -15.87
CA PRO A 215 17.71 18.69 -15.35
C PRO A 215 17.73 17.57 -14.31
N ARG A 216 16.68 17.42 -13.52
CA ARG A 216 16.58 16.36 -12.51
C ARG A 216 16.45 14.97 -13.14
N ILE A 217 15.63 14.82 -14.18
CA ILE A 217 15.52 13.55 -14.91
C ILE A 217 16.88 13.18 -15.55
N GLN A 218 17.59 14.16 -16.12
CA GLN A 218 18.91 13.93 -16.73
C GLN A 218 19.94 13.43 -15.71
N ILE A 219 19.93 13.96 -14.49
CA ILE A 219 20.83 13.50 -13.42
C ILE A 219 20.46 12.07 -13.01
N ILE A 220 19.17 11.79 -12.83
CA ILE A 220 18.69 10.44 -12.47
C ILE A 220 19.09 9.41 -13.53
N SER A 221 18.90 9.71 -14.81
CA SER A 221 19.27 8.79 -15.90
C SER A 221 20.77 8.54 -15.97
N ALA A 222 21.59 9.56 -15.74
CA ALA A 222 23.05 9.41 -15.68
C ALA A 222 23.49 8.50 -14.52
N THR A 223 22.88 8.64 -13.33
CA THR A 223 23.17 7.78 -12.17
C THR A 223 22.72 6.34 -12.38
N LEU A 224 21.53 6.12 -12.97
CA LEU A 224 21.03 4.78 -13.26
C LEU A 224 21.84 4.07 -14.36
N GLY A 225 22.39 4.83 -15.32
CA GLY A 225 23.28 4.29 -16.35
C GLY A 225 24.62 3.78 -15.80
N GLN A 226 25.18 4.43 -14.77
CA GLN A 226 26.44 4.00 -14.15
C GLN A 226 26.28 2.75 -13.28
N ASN A 227 25.14 2.58 -12.60
CA ASN A 227 24.85 1.39 -11.79
C ASN A 227 24.59 0.11 -12.63
N GLY A 228 24.44 0.23 -13.96
CA GLY A 228 24.29 -0.89 -14.88
C GLY A 228 25.61 -1.51 -15.37
N GLU A 229 26.74 -0.81 -15.20
CA GLU A 229 28.07 -1.27 -15.66
C GLU A 229 28.97 -1.81 -14.54
N GLU A 230 28.67 -1.55 -13.25
CA GLU A 230 29.48 -2.02 -12.11
C GLU A 230 28.99 -3.34 -11.47
N GLY A 231 28.31 -4.20 -12.25
CA GLY A 231 27.67 -5.43 -11.74
C GLY A 231 28.25 -6.76 -12.21
N VAL A 232 29.40 -6.79 -12.91
CA VAL A 232 30.09 -8.04 -13.30
C VAL A 232 31.60 -7.86 -13.21
N SER A 233 32.17 -7.92 -12.02
CA SER A 233 33.57 -8.32 -11.82
C SER A 233 33.84 -8.68 -10.36
N CYS A 234 34.45 -9.86 -10.17
CA CYS A 234 34.82 -10.57 -8.94
C CYS A 234 33.75 -11.49 -8.35
#